data_AF-A0A259MFM8-F1
#
_entry.id   AF-A0A259MFM8-F1
#
_cell.length_a   1.000
_cell.length_b   1.000
_cell.length_c   1.000
_cell.angle_alpha   90.00
_cell.angle_beta   90.00
_cell.angle_gamma   90.00
#
_symmetry.space_group_name_H-M   'P 1'
#
loop_
_entity.id
_entity.type
_entity.pdbx_description
1 polymer ?
#
loop_
_entity_poly.entity_id
_entity_poly.type
_entity_poly.pdbx_seq_one_letter_code
_entity_poly.pdbx_strand_id
1 'polypeptide(L)'
;MRPGLVLLLVLAALPARAQDPEPLLDDDDIAAYCLGVNGQLAERFRQMQLWGCGKAASMQWCRDAKASAPEAMRARERLVIRFANVLTRKGLLDIERPPESRARLTKIVSDGSTDARACFNPKGDRDEPACERLQRCADAEQRVGQ
;
A
#
# COMPACT_ATOMS: atom_id res chain seq x y z
N MET A 1 -40.35 -53.75 12.31
CA MET A 1 -39.16 -53.37 11.51
C MET A 1 -39.09 -51.85 11.45
N ARG A 2 -38.14 -51.23 12.17
CA ARG A 2 -37.91 -49.78 12.18
C ARG A 2 -36.54 -49.54 11.54
N PRO A 3 -36.40 -48.83 10.41
CA PRO A 3 -35.10 -48.42 9.94
C PRO A 3 -34.70 -47.13 10.68
N GLY A 4 -33.65 -47.21 11.48
CA GLY A 4 -33.01 -46.07 12.11
C GLY A 4 -32.24 -45.26 11.05
N LEU A 5 -32.59 -43.98 10.94
CA LEU A 5 -31.93 -43.00 10.09
C LEU A 5 -30.60 -42.62 10.75
N VAL A 6 -29.47 -42.98 10.13
CA VAL A 6 -28.14 -42.47 10.52
C VAL A 6 -27.86 -41.24 9.67
N LEU A 7 -27.94 -40.06 10.29
CA LEU A 7 -27.63 -38.78 9.65
C LEU A 7 -26.11 -38.54 9.76
N LEU A 8 -25.42 -38.57 8.62
CA LEU A 8 -24.01 -38.22 8.47
C LEU A 8 -23.80 -36.71 8.69
N LEU A 9 -23.02 -36.35 9.72
CA LEU A 9 -22.47 -35.01 9.93
C LEU A 9 -21.38 -34.73 8.88
N VAL A 10 -21.69 -33.89 7.89
CA VAL A 10 -20.70 -33.29 7.00
C VAL A 10 -20.10 -32.08 7.72
N LEU A 11 -18.83 -32.18 8.15
CA LEU A 11 -18.04 -31.02 8.56
C LEU A 11 -17.81 -30.13 7.32
N ALA A 12 -18.57 -29.04 7.22
CA ALA A 12 -18.25 -27.97 6.30
C ALA A 12 -17.05 -27.18 6.85
N ALA A 13 -15.87 -27.44 6.30
CA ALA A 13 -14.75 -26.52 6.41
C ALA A 13 -15.12 -25.23 5.65
N LEU A 14 -15.49 -24.18 6.38
CA LEU A 14 -15.60 -22.86 5.78
C LEU A 14 -14.21 -22.43 5.28
N PRO A 15 -14.08 -21.96 4.03
CA PRO A 15 -12.86 -21.31 3.61
C PRO A 15 -12.73 -20.03 4.43
N ALA A 16 -11.56 -19.82 5.04
CA ALA A 16 -11.17 -18.52 5.55
C ALA A 16 -11.29 -17.53 4.38
N ARG A 17 -12.38 -16.76 4.34
CA ARG A 17 -12.45 -15.57 3.51
C ARG A 17 -11.30 -14.69 3.95
N ALA A 18 -10.39 -14.41 3.03
CA ALA A 18 -9.50 -13.26 3.16
C ALA A 18 -10.39 -12.10 3.60
N GLN A 19 -10.18 -11.59 4.81
CA GLN A 19 -10.92 -10.45 5.30
C GLN A 19 -10.62 -9.32 4.32
N ASP A 20 -11.65 -8.89 3.59
CA ASP A 20 -11.55 -7.65 2.83
C ASP A 20 -11.05 -6.58 3.81
N PRO A 21 -9.96 -5.87 3.49
CA PRO A 21 -9.38 -4.91 4.41
C PRO A 21 -10.44 -3.88 4.77
N GLU A 22 -10.62 -3.70 6.08
CA GLU A 22 -11.60 -2.78 6.66
C GLU A 22 -11.45 -1.40 5.99
N PRO A 23 -12.54 -0.75 5.57
CA PRO A 23 -12.47 0.56 4.94
C PRO A 23 -11.79 1.56 5.88
N LEU A 24 -10.89 2.40 5.36
CA LEU A 24 -10.39 3.56 6.11
C LEU A 24 -11.52 4.59 6.15
N LEU A 25 -12.04 4.87 7.36
CA LEU A 25 -13.27 5.66 7.52
C LEU A 25 -13.01 7.15 7.79
N ASP A 26 -11.78 7.56 8.11
CA ASP A 26 -11.43 8.95 8.41
C ASP A 26 -10.25 9.48 7.57
N ASP A 27 -10.21 10.80 7.38
CA ASP A 27 -9.18 11.50 6.61
C ASP A 27 -7.77 11.28 7.17
N ASP A 28 -7.62 11.11 8.49
CA ASP A 28 -6.33 10.84 9.12
C ASP A 28 -5.81 9.45 8.79
N ASP A 29 -6.71 8.47 8.73
CA ASP A 29 -6.39 7.11 8.32
C ASP A 29 -6.00 7.07 6.84
N ILE A 30 -6.69 7.83 5.99
CA ILE A 30 -6.33 7.98 4.58
C ILE A 30 -4.95 8.64 4.46
N ALA A 31 -4.67 9.71 5.20
CA ALA A 31 -3.36 10.38 5.17
C ALA A 31 -2.22 9.46 5.64
N ALA A 32 -2.44 8.67 6.69
CA ALA A 32 -1.49 7.68 7.18
C ALA A 32 -1.26 6.55 6.18
N TYR A 33 -2.33 6.07 5.56
CA TYR A 33 -2.21 5.03 4.53
C TYR A 33 -1.42 5.55 3.32
N CYS A 34 -1.74 6.76 2.84
CA CYS A 34 -1.06 7.35 1.69
C CYS A 34 0.38 7.77 1.98
N LEU A 35 0.73 8.05 3.24
CA LEU A 35 2.12 8.18 3.69
C LEU A 35 2.89 6.88 3.42
N GLY A 36 2.32 5.73 3.81
CA GLY A 36 2.89 4.41 3.55
C GLY A 36 3.03 4.09 2.07
N VAL A 37 1.96 4.29 1.30
CA VAL A 37 1.94 4.08 -0.16
C VAL A 37 3.06 4.89 -0.82
N ASN A 38 3.11 6.20 -0.60
CA ASN A 38 4.10 7.06 -1.26
C ASN A 38 5.53 6.77 -0.80
N GLY A 39 5.73 6.38 0.46
CA GLY A 39 7.03 5.93 0.96
C GLY A 39 7.53 4.69 0.21
N GLN A 40 6.66 3.69 0.03
CA GLN A 40 7.01 2.48 -0.72
C GLN A 40 7.23 2.76 -2.22
N LEU A 41 6.47 3.68 -2.83
CA LEU A 41 6.67 4.06 -4.23
C LEU A 41 7.98 4.81 -4.44
N ALA A 42 8.34 5.74 -3.54
CA ALA A 42 9.64 6.42 -3.57
C ALA A 42 10.80 5.41 -3.49
N GLU A 43 10.72 4.45 -2.57
CA GLU A 43 11.72 3.38 -2.45
C GLU A 43 11.79 2.52 -3.72
N ARG A 44 10.66 2.22 -4.36
CA ARG A 44 10.65 1.48 -5.62
C ARG A 44 11.42 2.22 -6.71
N PHE A 45 11.18 3.52 -6.89
CA PHE A 45 11.90 4.31 -7.89
C PHE A 45 13.39 4.48 -7.54
N ARG A 46 13.74 4.46 -6.26
CA ARG A 46 15.14 4.39 -5.80
C ARG A 46 15.79 3.09 -6.22
N GLN A 47 15.14 1.95 -6.01
CA GLN A 47 15.65 0.63 -6.42
C GLN A 47 15.79 0.52 -7.94
N MET A 48 14.86 1.09 -8.70
CA MET A 48 14.91 1.11 -10.18
C MET A 48 16.19 1.76 -10.71
N GLN A 49 16.73 2.77 -10.01
CA GLN A 49 17.98 3.42 -10.40
C GLN A 49 19.20 2.48 -10.27
N LEU A 50 19.10 1.42 -9.48
CA LEU A 50 20.14 0.41 -9.30
C LEU A 50 20.10 -0.68 -10.38
N TRP A 51 19.06 -0.72 -11.23
CA TRP A 51 18.93 -1.74 -12.26
C TRP A 51 19.96 -1.59 -13.38
N GLY A 52 20.50 -2.70 -13.85
CA GLY A 52 21.24 -2.74 -15.11
C GLY A 52 20.27 -2.85 -16.29
N CYS A 53 20.30 -1.88 -17.20
CA CYS A 53 19.59 -2.01 -18.48
C CYS A 53 20.58 -2.49 -19.55
N GLY A 54 20.24 -3.56 -20.27
CA GLY A 54 21.00 -4.02 -21.43
C GLY A 54 21.06 -2.95 -22.54
N LYS A 55 22.00 -3.09 -23.47
CA LYS A 55 22.18 -2.15 -24.60
C LYS A 55 21.34 -2.47 -25.84
N ALA A 56 20.70 -3.63 -25.89
CA ALA A 56 19.86 -4.02 -27.02
C ALA A 56 18.71 -3.02 -27.25
N ALA A 57 18.24 -2.91 -28.50
CA ALA A 57 17.09 -2.06 -28.85
C ALA A 57 15.83 -2.45 -28.08
N SER A 58 15.62 -3.76 -27.86
CA SER A 58 14.53 -4.30 -27.03
C SER A 58 14.56 -3.85 -25.56
N MET A 59 15.67 -3.28 -25.08
CA MET A 59 15.83 -2.78 -23.72
C MET A 59 15.62 -1.26 -23.60
N GLN A 60 15.14 -0.59 -24.66
CA GLN A 60 14.88 0.86 -24.63
C GLN A 60 13.89 1.24 -23.51
N TRP A 61 12.82 0.45 -23.32
CA TRP A 61 11.85 0.67 -22.24
C TRP A 61 12.50 0.74 -20.85
N CYS A 62 13.53 -0.07 -20.58
CA CYS A 62 14.23 -0.08 -19.29
C CYS A 62 15.02 1.21 -19.10
N ARG A 63 15.71 1.67 -20.15
CA ARG A 63 16.51 2.90 -20.12
C ARG A 63 15.61 4.12 -19.92
N ASP A 64 14.47 4.17 -20.61
CA ASP A 64 13.52 5.27 -20.48
C ASP A 64 12.86 5.30 -19.10
N ALA A 65 12.47 4.13 -18.57
CA ALA A 65 11.95 4.00 -17.22
C ALA A 65 13.00 4.44 -16.18
N LYS A 66 14.26 4.01 -16.35
CA LYS A 66 15.36 4.41 -15.46
C LYS A 66 15.66 5.91 -15.54
N ALA A 67 15.55 6.53 -16.71
CA ALA A 67 15.78 7.96 -16.90
C ALA A 67 14.70 8.81 -16.22
N SER A 68 13.45 8.35 -16.20
CA SER A 68 12.32 9.05 -15.56
C SER A 68 12.20 8.77 -14.05
N ALA A 69 12.78 7.67 -13.55
CA ALA A 69 12.69 7.27 -12.14
C ALA A 69 13.09 8.35 -11.12
N PRO A 70 14.14 9.17 -11.31
CA PRO A 70 14.53 10.18 -10.34
C PRO A 70 13.47 11.29 -10.15
N GLU A 71 12.78 11.69 -11.20
CA GLU A 71 11.71 12.69 -11.08
C GLU A 71 10.49 12.10 -10.36
N ALA A 72 10.09 10.89 -10.77
CA ALA A 72 9.00 10.17 -10.12
C ALA A 72 9.28 9.92 -8.62
N MET A 73 10.52 9.55 -8.27
CA MET A 73 10.96 9.41 -6.88
C MET A 73 10.76 10.71 -6.10
N ARG A 74 11.28 11.84 -6.61
CA ARG A 74 11.17 13.14 -5.93
C ARG A 74 9.72 13.59 -5.77
N ALA A 75 8.86 13.31 -6.74
CA ALA A 75 7.43 13.58 -6.64
C ALA A 75 6.80 12.81 -5.46
N ARG A 76 7.13 11.53 -5.32
CA ARG A 76 6.67 10.69 -4.21
C ARG A 76 7.26 11.11 -2.87
N GLU A 77 8.55 11.47 -2.81
CA GLU A 77 9.18 11.98 -1.59
C GLU A 77 8.55 13.30 -1.10
N ARG A 78 8.16 14.20 -2.01
CA ARG A 78 7.39 15.40 -1.64
C ARG A 78 6.06 15.03 -1.00
N LEU A 79 5.32 14.07 -1.55
CA LEU A 79 4.06 13.61 -0.98
C LEU A 79 4.26 12.98 0.42
N VAL A 80 5.32 12.18 0.61
CA VAL A 80 5.69 11.64 1.93
C VAL A 80 5.85 12.76 2.96
N ILE A 81 6.61 13.80 2.63
CA ILE A 81 6.81 14.95 3.53
C ILE A 81 5.48 15.64 3.84
N ARG A 82 4.63 15.83 2.82
CA ARG A 82 3.35 16.54 3.00
C ARG A 82 2.35 15.76 3.84
N PHE A 83 2.22 14.45 3.63
CA PHE A 83 1.37 13.61 4.48
C PHE A 83 1.91 13.52 5.91
N ALA A 84 3.23 13.36 6.10
CA ALA A 84 3.84 13.40 7.43
C ALA A 84 3.50 14.72 8.13
N ASN A 85 3.62 15.86 7.45
CA ASN A 85 3.26 17.17 8.00
C ASN A 85 1.77 17.28 8.37
N VAL A 86 0.85 16.70 7.60
CA VAL A 86 -0.58 16.65 7.95
C VAL A 86 -0.77 15.93 9.29
N LEU A 87 -0.17 14.75 9.43
CA LEU A 87 -0.29 13.94 10.64
C LEU A 87 0.39 14.59 11.85
N THR A 88 1.56 15.20 11.66
CA THR A 88 2.29 15.95 12.70
C THR A 88 1.49 17.14 13.20
N ARG A 89 0.89 17.94 12.31
CA ARG A 89 0.08 19.10 12.73
C ARG A 89 -1.14 18.72 13.58
N LYS A 90 -1.59 17.47 13.45
CA LYS A 90 -2.70 16.91 14.24
C LYS A 90 -2.21 16.16 15.49
N GLY A 91 -0.90 16.16 15.77
CA GLY A 91 -0.28 15.45 16.89
C GLY A 91 -0.38 13.92 16.80
N LEU A 92 -0.64 13.39 15.60
CA LEU A 92 -0.87 11.95 15.42
C LEU A 92 0.43 11.14 15.45
N LEU A 93 1.54 11.77 15.08
CA LEU A 93 2.89 11.19 15.12
C LEU A 93 3.62 11.47 16.45
N ASP A 94 2.95 12.09 17.43
CA ASP A 94 3.59 12.47 18.69
C ASP A 94 3.92 11.23 19.53
N ILE A 95 5.13 11.21 20.08
CA ILE A 95 5.62 10.09 20.89
C ILE A 95 4.84 9.92 22.20
N GLU A 96 4.24 11.01 22.70
CA GLU A 96 3.45 11.06 23.94
C GLU A 96 2.06 10.42 23.79
N ARG A 97 1.64 10.11 22.55
CA ARG A 97 0.36 9.44 22.29
C ARG A 97 0.34 8.03 22.91
N PRO A 98 -0.84 7.54 23.33
CA PRO A 98 -0.96 6.20 23.88
C PRO A 98 -0.36 5.14 22.94
N PRO A 99 0.34 4.11 23.46
CA PRO A 99 0.99 3.08 22.65
C PRO A 99 0.05 2.44 21.61
N GLU A 100 -1.19 2.14 22.00
CA GLU A 100 -2.23 1.63 21.10
C GLU A 100 -2.55 2.56 19.93
N SER A 101 -2.60 3.88 20.16
CA SER A 101 -2.83 4.86 19.09
C SER A 101 -1.66 4.89 18.10
N ARG A 102 -0.43 4.84 18.62
CA ARG A 102 0.79 4.79 17.80
C ARG A 102 0.88 3.48 17.01
N ALA A 103 0.53 2.35 17.64
CA ALA A 103 0.49 1.05 17.00
C ALA A 103 -0.54 1.00 15.86
N ARG A 104 -1.73 1.56 16.08
CA ARG A 104 -2.77 1.68 15.05
C ARG A 104 -2.28 2.49 13.85
N LEU A 105 -1.71 3.66 14.08
CA LEU A 105 -1.20 4.52 13.00
C LEU A 105 -0.07 3.82 12.23
N THR A 106 0.86 3.19 12.96
CA THR A 106 1.96 2.39 12.36
C THR A 106 1.42 1.27 11.49
N LYS A 107 0.37 0.57 11.95
CA LYS A 107 -0.30 -0.47 11.17
C LYS A 107 -0.87 0.09 9.87
N ILE A 108 -1.58 1.21 9.91
CA ILE A 108 -2.17 1.82 8.69
C ILE A 108 -1.09 2.22 7.68
N VAL A 109 0.01 2.84 8.14
CA VAL A 109 1.17 3.15 7.28
C VAL A 109 1.77 1.88 6.68
N SER A 110 1.90 0.82 7.48
CA SER A 110 2.40 -0.48 7.02
C SER A 110 1.46 -1.15 6.00
N ASP A 111 0.16 -1.07 6.20
CA ASP A 111 -0.84 -1.62 5.29
C ASP A 111 -0.77 -0.91 3.92
N GLY A 112 -0.61 0.42 3.90
CA GLY A 112 -0.38 1.19 2.66
C GLY A 112 0.92 0.82 1.94
N SER A 113 2.00 0.62 2.69
CA SER A 113 3.26 0.15 2.14
C SER A 113 3.12 -1.26 1.55
N THR A 114 2.35 -2.13 2.21
CA THR A 114 2.12 -3.52 1.79
C THR A 114 1.30 -3.58 0.51
N ASP A 115 0.18 -2.85 0.45
CA ASP A 115 -0.65 -2.78 -0.75
C ASP A 115 0.13 -2.20 -1.93
N ALA A 116 0.94 -1.15 -1.70
CA ALA A 116 1.77 -0.59 -2.76
C ALA A 116 2.79 -1.62 -3.29
N ARG A 117 3.38 -2.43 -2.42
CA ARG A 117 4.28 -3.50 -2.83
C ARG A 117 3.56 -4.61 -3.59
N ALA A 118 2.34 -4.96 -3.19
CA ALA A 118 1.53 -5.99 -3.84
C ALA A 118 1.03 -5.54 -5.23
N CYS A 119 0.52 -4.31 -5.34
CA CYS A 119 0.12 -3.71 -6.61
C CYS A 119 1.29 -3.63 -7.60
N PHE A 120 2.48 -3.31 -7.09
CA PHE A 120 3.68 -3.09 -7.89
C PHE A 120 4.72 -4.20 -7.72
N ASN A 121 4.25 -5.44 -7.59
CA ASN A 121 5.05 -6.62 -7.32
C ASN A 121 6.19 -6.79 -8.34
N PRO A 122 7.47 -6.71 -7.92
CA PRO A 122 8.59 -6.89 -8.84
C PRO A 122 8.89 -8.36 -9.14
N LYS A 123 8.27 -9.31 -8.42
CA LYS A 123 8.59 -10.76 -8.46
C LYS A 123 7.43 -11.63 -8.93
N GLY A 124 6.31 -11.06 -9.30
CA GLY A 124 5.11 -11.81 -9.67
C GLY A 124 4.00 -10.92 -10.19
N ASP A 125 2.82 -11.50 -10.31
CA ASP A 125 1.66 -10.81 -10.85
C ASP A 125 1.25 -9.62 -9.98
N ARG A 126 0.66 -8.64 -10.66
CA ARG A 126 0.05 -7.46 -10.07
C ARG A 126 -1.19 -7.86 -9.29
N ASP A 127 -1.25 -7.47 -8.02
CA ASP A 127 -2.43 -7.62 -7.19
C ASP A 127 -3.42 -6.49 -7.50
N GLU A 128 -4.45 -6.78 -8.32
CA GLU A 128 -5.45 -5.79 -8.71
C GLU A 128 -6.27 -5.25 -7.52
N PRO A 129 -6.74 -6.08 -6.56
CA PRO A 129 -7.38 -5.57 -5.35
C PRO A 129 -6.51 -4.57 -4.58
N ALA A 130 -5.20 -4.81 -4.46
CA ALA A 130 -4.28 -3.85 -3.86
C ALA A 130 -4.21 -2.55 -4.68
N CYS A 131 -4.15 -2.64 -6.01
CA CYS A 131 -4.14 -1.47 -6.87
C CYS A 131 -5.43 -0.63 -6.79
N GLU A 132 -6.60 -1.29 -6.68
CA GLU A 132 -7.88 -0.61 -6.46
C GLU A 132 -7.86 0.15 -5.13
N ARG A 133 -7.36 -0.48 -4.07
CA ARG A 133 -7.20 0.17 -2.77
C ARG A 133 -6.32 1.41 -2.83
N LEU A 134 -5.25 1.38 -3.62
CA LEU A 134 -4.36 2.53 -3.81
C LEU A 134 -5.06 3.75 -4.44
N GLN A 135 -6.13 3.55 -5.21
CA GLN A 135 -6.85 4.66 -5.87
C GLN A 135 -7.38 5.70 -4.88
N ARG A 136 -7.65 5.31 -3.62
CA ARG A 136 -8.06 6.24 -2.56
C ARG A 136 -7.02 7.33 -2.25
N CYS A 137 -5.77 7.12 -2.64
CA CYS A 137 -4.73 8.13 -2.50
C CYS A 137 -4.78 9.20 -3.58
N ALA A 138 -5.49 9.03 -4.69
CA ALA A 138 -5.54 10.04 -5.76
C ALA A 138 -6.08 11.38 -5.23
N ASP A 139 -7.25 11.34 -4.57
CA ASP A 139 -7.88 12.55 -4.01
C ASP A 139 -7.06 13.13 -2.85
N ALA A 140 -6.50 12.26 -2.00
CA ALA A 140 -5.66 12.68 -0.88
C ALA A 140 -4.36 13.35 -1.36
N GLU A 141 -3.71 12.80 -2.38
CA GLU A 141 -2.51 13.35 -3.01
C GLU A 141 -2.81 14.70 -3.67
N GLN A 142 -3.96 14.85 -4.32
CA GLN A 142 -4.36 16.14 -4.89
C GLN A 142 -4.57 17.20 -3.81
N ARG A 143 -5.22 16.85 -2.68
CA ARG A 143 -5.48 17.76 -1.56
C ARG A 143 -4.20 18.28 -0.92
N VAL A 144 -3.21 17.41 -0.72
CA VAL A 144 -1.91 17.82 -0.18
C VAL A 144 -0.94 18.32 -1.26
N GLY A 145 -1.26 18.09 -2.54
CA GLY A 145 -0.45 18.38 -3.72
C GLY A 145 -0.47 19.85 -4.16
N GLN A 146 -1.51 20.58 -3.77
CA GLN A 146 -1.62 22.05 -3.88
C GLN A 146 -0.63 22.75 -2.94
#